data_AF-A0A7C3ZPP3-F1
#
_entry.id   AF-A0A7C3ZPP3-F1
#
_cell.length_a   1.000
_cell.length_b   1.000
_cell.length_c   1.000
_cell.angle_alpha   90.00
_cell.angle_beta   90.00
_cell.angle_gamma   90.00
#
_symmetry.space_group_name_H-M   'P 1'
#
loop_
_entity.id
_entity.type
_entity.pdbx_description
1 polymer ?
#
loop_
_entity_poly.entity_id
_entity_poly.type
_entity_poly.pdbx_seq_one_letter_code
_entity_poly.pdbx_strand_id
1 'polypeptide(L)'
;RIPFLFDGVLPDFSIGTNMGATCDAALARAVEEICAAAPGFSHVLNGRFKGGWTTRHYGQPANGVHAVQLELAQSTYMDEAAPWTFRNSRAAYLRPHLGRILTALQNWSPA
;
A
#
# COMPACT_ATOMS: atom_id res chain seq x y z
N ARG A 1 12.78 -0.14 11.34
CA ARG A 1 13.99 0.25 10.53
C ARG A 1 14.71 -1.02 10.10
N ILE A 2 15.30 -1.09 8.90
CA ILE A 2 16.02 -2.30 8.41
C ILE A 2 17.36 -1.88 7.77
N PRO A 3 18.37 -1.50 8.58
CA PRO A 3 19.56 -0.78 8.11
C PRO A 3 20.43 -1.57 7.12
N PHE A 4 20.31 -2.90 7.07
CA PHE A 4 21.04 -3.73 6.10
C PHE A 4 20.39 -3.75 4.70
N LEU A 5 19.14 -3.26 4.56
CA LEU A 5 18.44 -3.16 3.27
C LEU A 5 18.08 -1.73 2.90
N PHE A 6 17.80 -0.88 3.89
CA PHE A 6 17.23 0.45 3.67
C PHE A 6 17.80 1.47 4.66
N ASP A 7 18.06 2.66 4.15
CA ASP A 7 18.33 3.83 4.99
C ASP A 7 17.04 4.32 5.66
N GLY A 8 17.17 4.84 6.88
CA GLY A 8 16.07 5.50 7.59
C GLY A 8 14.96 4.57 8.09
N VAL A 9 13.75 5.13 8.19
CA VAL A 9 12.51 4.45 8.58
C VAL A 9 11.72 4.12 7.32
N LEU A 10 11.16 2.91 7.25
CA LEU A 10 10.33 2.52 6.13
C LEU A 10 9.04 3.34 6.11
N PRO A 11 8.53 3.72 4.93
CA PRO A 11 7.20 4.29 4.81
C PRO A 11 6.15 3.32 5.35
N ASP A 12 5.15 3.86 6.05
CA ASP A 12 4.09 3.06 6.66
C ASP A 12 3.21 2.39 5.60
N PHE A 13 2.94 3.12 4.50
CA PHE A 13 2.31 2.62 3.29
C PHE A 13 3.28 2.68 2.11
N SER A 14 3.59 1.57 1.47
CA SER A 14 4.30 1.56 0.18
C SER A 14 3.41 1.00 -0.93
N ILE A 15 2.97 1.87 -1.84
CA ILE A 15 2.08 1.55 -2.95
C ILE A 15 2.94 1.19 -4.18
N GLY A 16 2.61 0.10 -4.87
CA GLY A 16 3.32 -0.35 -6.06
C GLY A 16 2.38 -0.62 -7.22
N THR A 17 2.60 0.06 -8.36
CA THR A 17 1.78 -0.06 -9.57
C THR A 17 2.61 -0.37 -10.82
N ASN A 18 3.83 -0.85 -10.61
CA ASN A 18 4.86 -1.00 -11.64
C ASN A 18 5.03 0.27 -12.49
N MET A 19 5.25 1.41 -11.83
CA MET A 19 5.37 2.71 -12.49
C MET A 19 4.13 3.06 -13.35
N GLY A 20 2.95 2.63 -12.92
CA GLY A 20 1.68 2.88 -13.62
C GLY A 20 1.30 1.82 -14.66
N ALA A 21 2.10 0.76 -14.86
CA ALA A 21 1.82 -0.25 -15.87
C ALA A 21 0.75 -1.29 -15.47
N THR A 22 0.43 -1.43 -14.17
CA THR A 22 -0.45 -2.52 -13.69
C THR A 22 -1.87 -2.10 -13.37
N CYS A 23 -2.18 -0.80 -13.37
CA CYS A 23 -3.53 -0.30 -13.12
C CYS A 23 -3.78 1.02 -13.84
N ASP A 24 -5.04 1.47 -13.82
CA ASP A 24 -5.40 2.80 -14.31
C ASP A 24 -4.83 3.88 -13.38
N ALA A 25 -4.44 5.03 -13.95
CA ALA A 25 -3.88 6.14 -13.19
C ALA A 25 -4.88 6.71 -12.16
N ALA A 26 -6.18 6.72 -12.47
CA ALA A 26 -7.21 7.15 -11.54
C ALA A 26 -7.32 6.20 -10.34
N LEU A 27 -7.17 4.88 -10.56
CA LEU A 27 -7.17 3.90 -9.48
C LEU A 27 -5.94 4.08 -8.58
N ALA A 28 -4.75 4.23 -9.17
CA ALA A 28 -3.52 4.47 -8.41
C ALA A 28 -3.61 5.74 -7.55
N ARG A 29 -4.12 6.83 -8.13
CA ARG A 29 -4.30 8.11 -7.45
C ARG A 29 -5.30 8.02 -6.31
N ALA A 30 -6.42 7.32 -6.48
CA ALA A 30 -7.40 7.14 -5.41
C ALA A 30 -6.79 6.44 -4.18
N VAL A 31 -5.95 5.42 -4.40
CA VAL A 31 -5.24 4.75 -3.30
C VAL A 31 -4.22 5.69 -2.65
N GLU A 32 -3.42 6.40 -3.45
CA GLU A 32 -2.41 7.35 -2.95
C GLU A 32 -3.03 8.49 -2.14
N GLU A 33 -4.11 9.10 -2.61
CA GLU A 33 -4.81 10.19 -1.91
C GLU A 33 -5.34 9.73 -0.53
N ILE A 34 -5.82 8.48 -0.40
CA ILE A 34 -6.28 7.94 0.88
C ILE A 34 -5.10 7.73 1.85
N CYS A 35 -3.97 7.21 1.35
CA CYS A 35 -2.75 7.05 2.15
C CYS A 35 -2.16 8.41 2.56
N ALA A 36 -2.13 9.38 1.66
CA ALA A 36 -1.65 10.73 1.93
C ALA A 36 -2.50 11.47 2.98
N ALA A 37 -3.81 11.19 3.00
CA ALA A 37 -4.74 11.73 3.99
C ALA A 37 -4.78 10.94 5.31
N ALA A 38 -3.93 9.93 5.51
CA ALA A 38 -3.89 9.13 6.74
C ALA A 38 -3.03 9.81 7.82
N PRO A 39 -3.64 10.40 8.88
CA PRO A 39 -2.89 11.21 9.83
C PRO A 39 -1.88 10.35 10.60
N GLY A 40 -0.64 10.84 10.69
CA GLY A 40 0.43 10.15 11.43
C GLY A 40 1.05 8.96 10.70
N PHE A 41 0.65 8.69 9.46
CA PHE A 41 1.26 7.67 8.61
C PHE A 41 2.02 8.30 7.45
N SER A 42 3.18 7.75 7.17
CA SER A 42 3.97 8.06 5.98
C SER A 42 3.56 7.18 4.80
N HIS A 43 3.76 7.67 3.58
CA HIS A 43 3.46 6.89 2.38
C HIS A 43 4.47 7.14 1.26
N VAL A 44 4.52 6.22 0.31
CA VAL A 44 5.25 6.39 -0.95
C VAL A 44 4.55 5.64 -2.08
N LEU A 45 4.49 6.23 -3.28
CA LEU A 45 4.07 5.56 -4.51
C LEU A 45 5.29 5.18 -5.35
N ASN A 46 5.35 3.91 -5.77
CA ASN A 46 6.42 3.36 -6.61
C ASN A 46 7.84 3.69 -6.10
N GLY A 47 8.02 3.68 -4.77
CA GLY A 47 9.33 3.78 -4.14
C GLY A 47 10.18 2.54 -4.41
N ARG A 48 10.74 1.92 -3.37
CA ARG A 48 11.51 0.68 -3.57
C ARG A 48 10.63 -0.52 -3.93
N PHE A 49 9.42 -0.57 -3.38
CA PHE A 49 8.41 -1.60 -3.62
C PHE A 49 7.45 -1.15 -4.74
N LYS A 50 7.82 -1.45 -5.99
CA LYS A 50 7.10 -0.98 -7.18
C LYS A 50 6.01 -1.95 -7.65
N GLY A 51 5.59 -2.92 -6.85
CA GLY A 51 4.78 -4.05 -7.33
C GLY A 51 5.67 -5.19 -7.81
N GLY A 52 5.59 -6.33 -7.13
CA GLY A 52 6.36 -7.54 -7.38
C GLY A 52 5.82 -8.36 -8.55
N TRP A 53 6.24 -9.62 -8.66
CA TRP A 53 5.86 -10.50 -9.76
C TRP A 53 4.34 -10.63 -9.89
N THR A 54 3.61 -10.89 -8.80
CA THR A 54 2.15 -11.03 -8.81
C THR A 54 1.45 -9.80 -9.39
N THR A 55 1.79 -8.61 -8.90
CA THR A 55 1.21 -7.35 -9.40
C THR A 55 1.50 -7.14 -10.88
N ARG A 56 2.72 -7.43 -11.32
CA ARG A 56 3.15 -7.29 -12.73
C ARG A 56 2.49 -8.31 -13.65
N HIS A 57 2.33 -9.54 -13.19
CA HIS A 57 1.82 -10.65 -13.99
C HIS A 57 0.31 -10.53 -14.20
N TYR A 58 -0.42 -10.20 -13.13
CA TYR A 58 -1.89 -10.11 -13.18
C TYR A 58 -2.40 -8.72 -13.57
N GLY A 59 -1.60 -7.66 -13.38
CA GLY A 59 -1.94 -6.33 -13.86
C GLY A 59 -1.94 -6.28 -15.39
N GLN A 60 -3.13 -6.33 -15.97
CA GLN A 60 -3.37 -6.25 -17.41
C GLN A 60 -4.48 -5.23 -17.69
N PRO A 61 -4.22 -3.92 -17.52
CA PRO A 61 -5.24 -2.88 -17.63
C PRO A 61 -5.98 -2.89 -18.97
N ALA A 62 -5.28 -3.22 -20.06
CA ALA A 62 -5.88 -3.35 -21.39
C ALA A 62 -6.95 -4.47 -21.47
N ASN A 63 -6.89 -5.45 -20.56
CA ASN A 63 -7.86 -6.54 -20.43
C ASN A 63 -8.83 -6.31 -19.26
N GLY A 64 -8.88 -5.10 -18.71
CA GLY A 64 -9.74 -4.75 -17.57
C GLY A 64 -9.29 -5.30 -16.22
N VAL A 65 -8.08 -5.88 -16.13
CA VAL A 65 -7.53 -6.38 -14.86
C VAL A 65 -6.53 -5.38 -14.30
N HIS A 66 -6.89 -4.72 -13.20
CA HIS A 66 -6.05 -3.73 -12.55
C HIS A 66 -5.48 -4.28 -11.24
N ALA A 67 -4.16 -4.17 -11.06
CA ALA A 67 -3.46 -4.66 -9.89
C ALA A 67 -2.65 -3.54 -9.23
N VAL A 68 -2.82 -3.41 -7.91
CA VAL A 68 -2.07 -2.51 -7.04
C VAL A 68 -1.48 -3.34 -5.91
N GLN A 69 -0.20 -3.13 -5.60
CA GLN A 69 0.44 -3.65 -4.40
C GLN A 69 0.36 -2.62 -3.28
N LEU A 70 0.11 -3.06 -2.06
CA LEU A 70 0.24 -2.25 -0.86
C LEU A 70 1.05 -3.02 0.19
N GLU A 71 2.24 -2.51 0.53
CA GLU A 71 3.06 -3.03 1.63
C GLU A 71 2.86 -2.13 2.87
N LEU A 72 2.85 -2.75 4.05
CA LEU A 72 2.67 -2.08 5.34
C LEU A 72 3.91 -2.27 6.21
N ALA A 73 4.41 -1.20 6.83
CA ALA A 73 5.43 -1.35 7.87
C ALA A 73 4.84 -2.06 9.10
N GLN A 74 5.53 -3.08 9.63
CA GLN A 74 5.04 -3.88 10.76
C GLN A 74 4.78 -3.03 12.01
N SER A 75 5.57 -1.98 12.23
CA SER A 75 5.39 -1.01 13.32
C SER A 75 3.98 -0.42 13.41
N THR A 76 3.21 -0.41 12.31
CA THR A 76 1.84 0.14 12.27
C THR A 76 0.78 -0.76 12.91
N TYR A 77 1.08 -2.05 13.13
CA TYR A 77 0.09 -3.00 13.66
C TYR A 77 0.65 -4.06 14.62
N MET A 78 1.98 -4.18 14.77
CA MET A 78 2.61 -5.16 15.66
C MET A 78 3.95 -4.67 16.20
N ASP A 79 4.53 -5.42 17.14
CA ASP A 79 5.92 -5.22 17.54
C ASP A 79 6.88 -5.89 16.55
N GLU A 80 7.91 -5.16 16.14
CA GLU A 80 8.94 -5.61 15.18
C GLU A 80 10.02 -6.50 15.84
N ALA A 81 9.65 -7.28 16.85
CA ALA A 81 10.54 -8.17 17.57
C ALA A 81 9.76 -9.35 18.14
N ALA A 82 10.42 -10.50 18.32
CA ALA A 82 9.82 -11.69 18.90
C ALA A 82 9.14 -11.37 20.26
N PRO A 83 7.90 -11.84 20.50
CA PRO A 83 7.15 -12.82 19.72
C PRO A 83 6.24 -12.22 18.61
N TRP A 84 6.58 -11.04 18.08
CA TRP A 84 5.84 -10.31 17.04
C TRP A 84 4.38 -10.11 17.42
N THR A 85 4.15 -9.57 18.62
CA THR A 85 2.79 -9.45 19.14
C THR A 85 1.99 -8.44 18.32
N PHE A 86 0.83 -8.88 17.82
CA PHE A 86 -0.14 -7.98 17.20
C PHE A 86 -0.66 -6.96 18.23
N ARG A 87 -0.63 -5.68 17.87
CA ARG A 87 -1.05 -4.57 18.72
C ARG A 87 -2.38 -4.01 18.22
N ASN A 88 -3.47 -4.51 18.80
CA ASN A 88 -4.84 -4.05 18.48
C ASN A 88 -4.98 -2.53 18.52
N SER A 89 -4.37 -1.85 19.49
CA SER A 89 -4.39 -0.40 19.60
C SER A 89 -3.74 0.31 18.42
N ARG A 90 -2.60 -0.19 17.89
CA ARG A 90 -1.97 0.39 16.70
C ARG A 90 -2.79 0.08 15.44
N ALA A 91 -3.19 -1.18 15.28
CA ALA A 91 -4.00 -1.62 14.15
C ALA A 91 -5.36 -0.91 14.06
N ALA A 92 -5.93 -0.46 15.19
CA ALA A 92 -7.16 0.31 15.22
C ALA A 92 -7.05 1.65 14.48
N TYR A 93 -5.86 2.28 14.47
CA TYR A 93 -5.62 3.49 13.69
C TYR A 93 -5.39 3.20 12.20
N LEU A 94 -4.81 2.04 11.87
CA LEU A 94 -4.52 1.64 10.49
C LEU A 94 -5.77 1.19 9.72
N ARG A 95 -6.63 0.39 10.36
CA ARG A 95 -7.77 -0.28 9.73
C ARG A 95 -8.74 0.65 8.99
N PRO A 96 -9.13 1.83 9.51
CA PRO A 96 -10.04 2.72 8.79
C PRO A 96 -9.49 3.16 7.43
N HIS A 97 -8.18 3.36 7.30
CA HIS A 97 -7.54 3.74 6.03
C HIS A 97 -7.56 2.58 5.04
N LEU A 98 -7.26 1.36 5.49
CA LEU A 98 -7.37 0.16 4.65
C LEU A 98 -8.82 -0.07 4.19
N GLY A 99 -9.79 0.14 5.08
CA GLY A 99 -11.22 0.07 4.75
C GLY A 99 -11.60 1.07 3.66
N ARG A 100 -11.16 2.33 3.78
CA ARG A 100 -11.38 3.36 2.76
C ARG A 100 -10.76 2.98 1.42
N ILE A 101 -9.55 2.41 1.41
CA ILE A 101 -8.91 1.92 0.18
C ILE A 101 -9.78 0.84 -0.46
N LEU A 102 -10.16 -0.20 0.27
CA LEU A 102 -10.99 -1.28 -0.26
C LEU A 102 -12.34 -0.78 -0.78
N THR A 103 -12.99 0.15 -0.07
CA THR A 103 -14.24 0.77 -0.54
C THR A 103 -14.03 1.59 -1.82
N ALA A 104 -12.93 2.35 -1.93
CA ALA A 104 -12.60 3.08 -3.14
C ALA A 104 -12.34 2.15 -4.33
N LEU A 105 -11.60 1.05 -4.11
CA LEU A 105 -11.37 0.03 -5.13
C LEU A 105 -12.67 -0.65 -5.57
N GLN A 106 -13.58 -0.93 -4.63
CA GLN A 106 -14.88 -1.55 -4.90
C GLN A 106 -15.79 -0.64 -5.74
N ASN A 107 -15.76 0.67 -5.48
CA ASN A 107 -16.63 1.65 -6.14
C ASN A 107 -16.02 2.23 -7.43
N TRP A 108 -14.77 1.89 -7.74
CA TRP A 108 -14.10 2.38 -8.92
C TRP A 108 -14.48 1.55 -10.15
N SER A 109 -14.67 2.24 -11.27
CA SER A 109 -14.74 1.65 -12.59
C SER A 109 -13.87 2.46 -13.56
N PRO A 110 -13.24 1.81 -14.55
CA PRO A 110 -12.60 2.52 -15.63
C PRO A 110 -13.63 3.35 -16.41
N ALA A 111 -13.19 4.48 -16.95
CA ALA A 111 -14.02 5.39 -17.74
C ALA A 111 -14.40 4.81 -19.11
#